data_AF-A0A7J9W767-F1
#
_entry.id   AF-A0A7J9W767-F1
#
_cell.length_a   1.000
_cell.length_b   1.000
_cell.length_c   1.000
_cell.angle_alpha   90.00
_cell.angle_beta   90.00
_cell.angle_gamma   90.00
#
_symmetry.space_group_name_H-M   'P 1'
#
loop_
_entity.id
_entity.type
_entity.pdbx_description
1 polymer ?
#
loop_
_entity_poly.entity_id
_entity_poly.type
_entity_poly.pdbx_seq_one_letter_code
_entity_poly.pdbx_strand_id
1 'polypeptide(L)'
;MNTSRTTTTSSRSPWRDSAAQYWSASETQSPRVSPTSPATSSSPSTTPECGLWIPNTEIAAGWDRAHPVEHTRLVHQAITDTDVVFARLVRLLKHWRDRHSDPLYSWNIKALALECITTPMPLSRGLQVFFTHAARELDRRLTPDPADVAGPIQPNLPRDQAVTRLRRARDIVTEALTEQAAGRHASAQQKLHWLLPDVIEAADANTTLREMVRSTAAATTAPQTRAWAP
;
A
#
# COMPACT_ATOMS: atom_id res chain seq x y z
N MET A 1 0.62 36.37 -48.64
CA MET A 1 1.84 35.88 -47.95
C MET A 1 1.69 36.18 -46.46
N ASN A 2 1.40 35.18 -45.63
CA ASN A 2 2.01 35.04 -44.31
C ASN A 2 1.71 33.62 -43.78
N THR A 3 2.76 32.83 -43.62
CA THR A 3 2.74 31.47 -43.07
C THR A 3 3.09 31.53 -41.59
N SER A 4 2.19 31.07 -40.72
CA SER A 4 2.51 30.83 -39.31
C SER A 4 2.37 29.35 -38.99
N ARG A 5 3.52 28.77 -38.63
CA ARG A 5 3.79 27.36 -38.34
C ARG A 5 3.61 27.17 -36.83
N THR A 6 2.66 26.34 -36.40
CA THR A 6 2.50 25.95 -34.99
C THR A 6 3.36 24.73 -34.68
N THR A 7 4.33 24.91 -33.79
CA THR A 7 5.15 23.84 -33.20
C THR A 7 4.38 23.13 -32.09
N THR A 8 4.23 21.81 -32.22
CA THR A 8 3.70 20.92 -31.18
C THR A 8 4.82 20.56 -30.21
N THR A 9 4.77 21.08 -28.98
CA THR A 9 5.63 20.63 -27.88
C THR A 9 4.99 19.40 -27.23
N SER A 10 5.58 18.23 -27.50
CA SER A 10 5.26 16.97 -26.83
C SER A 10 5.74 17.04 -25.37
N SER A 11 4.78 17.19 -24.44
CA SER A 11 5.03 17.13 -23.00
C SER A 11 5.26 15.68 -22.58
N ARG A 12 6.53 15.34 -22.29
CA ARG A 12 6.91 14.09 -21.65
C ARG A 12 6.42 14.11 -20.19
N SER A 13 5.78 13.02 -19.80
CA SER A 13 5.19 12.84 -18.46
C SER A 13 6.29 12.78 -17.38
N PRO A 14 6.20 13.59 -16.30
CA PRO A 14 7.26 13.77 -15.29
C PRO A 14 7.53 12.53 -14.39
N TRP A 15 6.81 11.43 -14.59
CA TRP A 15 6.88 10.25 -13.71
C TRP A 15 8.03 9.29 -14.04
N ARG A 16 8.69 9.41 -15.19
CA ARG A 16 9.80 8.51 -15.57
C ARG A 16 11.15 8.91 -14.96
N ASP A 17 11.35 10.18 -14.62
CA ASP A 17 12.67 10.70 -14.21
C ASP A 17 12.84 10.75 -12.66
N SER A 18 11.75 10.83 -11.89
CA SER A 18 11.82 10.91 -10.42
C SER A 18 12.22 9.61 -9.70
N ALA A 19 12.10 8.44 -10.36
CA ALA A 19 12.50 7.17 -9.75
C ALA A 19 14.02 6.96 -9.71
N ALA A 20 14.76 7.57 -10.64
CA ALA A 20 16.22 7.49 -10.69
C ALA A 20 16.89 8.48 -9.72
N GLN A 21 16.30 9.66 -9.51
CA GLN A 21 16.89 10.70 -8.66
C GLN A 21 16.88 10.36 -7.15
N TYR A 22 15.91 9.59 -6.68
CA TYR A 22 15.90 9.16 -5.27
C TYR A 22 16.92 8.05 -4.94
N TRP A 23 17.54 7.43 -5.95
CA TRP A 23 18.52 6.35 -5.75
C TRP A 23 19.99 6.78 -5.99
N SER A 24 20.22 7.98 -6.53
CA SER A 24 21.57 8.47 -6.86
C SER A 24 22.18 9.45 -5.84
N ALA A 25 21.44 9.83 -4.79
CA ALA A 25 21.85 10.87 -3.83
C ALA A 25 22.60 10.34 -2.58
N SER A 26 22.96 9.05 -2.54
CA SER A 26 23.69 8.43 -1.43
C SER A 26 25.19 8.25 -1.67
N GLU A 27 25.74 8.82 -2.73
CA GLU A 27 27.16 8.71 -3.09
C GLU A 27 27.81 10.09 -3.22
N THR A 28 28.15 10.73 -2.11
CA THR A 28 29.27 11.68 -2.04
C THR A 28 29.78 11.88 -0.60
N GLN A 29 30.89 11.17 -0.32
CA GLN A 29 32.10 11.64 0.39
C GLN A 29 31.97 12.23 1.81
N SER A 30 32.28 11.41 2.83
CA SER A 30 32.57 11.87 4.20
C SER A 30 33.95 12.57 4.30
N PRO A 31 34.07 13.67 5.07
CA PRO A 31 35.37 14.23 5.41
C PRO A 31 36.09 13.39 6.49
N ARG A 32 37.39 13.26 6.31
CA ARG A 32 38.33 12.52 7.17
C ARG A 32 38.49 13.22 8.52
N VAL A 33 38.13 12.55 9.62
CA VAL A 33 38.46 12.98 10.99
C VAL A 33 39.32 11.90 11.64
N SER A 34 40.49 12.30 12.14
CA SER A 34 41.43 11.43 12.86
C SER A 34 40.91 11.07 14.27
N PRO A 35 41.26 9.89 14.81
CA PRO A 35 40.63 9.36 16.01
C PRO A 35 41.37 9.75 17.29
N THR A 36 40.58 10.09 18.32
CA THR A 36 41.01 10.01 19.73
C THR A 36 40.07 9.00 20.41
N SER A 37 40.58 7.81 20.74
CA SER A 37 39.94 6.81 21.62
C SER A 37 40.11 7.22 23.10
N PRO A 38 39.41 6.62 24.11
CA PRO A 38 38.68 5.34 24.07
C PRO A 38 37.31 5.29 24.82
N ALA A 39 36.40 4.45 24.32
CA ALA A 39 35.43 3.72 25.13
C ALA A 39 34.97 2.49 24.33
N THR A 40 35.57 1.34 24.60
CA THR A 40 35.18 0.07 23.99
C THR A 40 33.92 -0.43 24.69
N SER A 41 32.74 -0.04 24.20
CA SER A 41 31.55 -0.86 24.38
C SER A 41 31.56 -1.92 23.28
N SER A 42 31.78 -3.17 23.68
CA SER A 42 31.78 -4.32 22.78
C SER A 42 30.38 -4.49 22.18
N SER A 43 30.18 -4.02 20.94
CA SER A 43 29.00 -4.41 20.17
C SER A 43 29.02 -5.93 19.98
N PRO A 44 27.94 -6.66 20.32
CA PRO A 44 27.88 -8.10 20.11
C PRO A 44 28.05 -8.41 18.62
N SER A 45 28.87 -9.42 18.33
CA SER A 45 29.25 -9.83 16.97
C SER A 45 28.04 -10.12 16.09
N THR A 46 27.97 -9.44 14.95
CA THR A 46 26.89 -9.54 13.97
C THR A 46 27.24 -10.54 12.87
N THR A 47 26.59 -11.70 12.83
CA THR A 47 26.57 -12.53 11.62
C THR A 47 25.40 -12.09 10.74
N PRO A 48 25.57 -12.03 9.40
CA PRO A 48 24.52 -11.60 8.49
C PRO A 48 23.24 -12.43 8.63
N GLU A 49 23.35 -13.71 9.02
CA GLU A 49 22.21 -14.62 9.22
C GLU A 49 21.35 -14.30 10.45
N CYS A 50 21.87 -13.50 11.39
CA CYS A 50 21.19 -13.18 12.64
C CYS A 50 20.57 -11.77 12.63
N GLY A 51 20.84 -10.93 11.62
CA GLY A 51 20.47 -9.52 11.64
C GLY A 51 21.36 -8.66 12.55
N LEU A 52 21.22 -7.34 12.41
CA LEU A 52 21.96 -6.30 13.12
C LEU A 52 21.24 -5.93 14.43
N TRP A 53 22.01 -5.48 15.43
CA TRP A 53 21.46 -4.76 16.58
C TRP A 53 21.41 -3.26 16.28
N ILE A 54 20.23 -2.65 16.47
CA ILE A 54 20.01 -1.21 16.30
C ILE A 54 19.65 -0.58 17.65
N PRO A 55 20.09 0.66 17.95
CA PRO A 55 19.71 1.32 19.19
C PRO A 55 18.19 1.53 19.26
N ASN A 56 17.60 1.20 20.41
CA ASN A 56 16.21 1.52 20.74
C ASN A 56 16.21 2.50 21.92
N THR A 57 15.76 3.74 21.67
CA THR A 57 15.73 4.81 22.67
C THR A 57 14.50 4.78 23.57
N GLU A 58 13.55 3.88 23.32
CA GLU A 58 12.27 3.77 24.02
C GLU A 58 12.28 2.70 25.12
N ILE A 59 13.27 1.79 25.14
CA ILE A 59 13.41 0.73 26.15
C ILE A 59 14.76 0.80 26.87
N ALA A 60 14.76 0.43 28.16
CA ALA A 60 15.96 0.45 28.99
C ALA A 60 17.08 -0.49 28.51
N ALA A 61 16.73 -1.59 27.83
CA ALA A 61 17.70 -2.51 27.23
C ALA A 61 18.50 -1.87 26.08
N GLY A 62 17.95 -0.82 25.45
CA GLY A 62 18.66 0.04 24.51
C GLY A 62 18.87 -0.50 23.10
N TRP A 63 18.41 -1.72 22.76
CA TRP A 63 18.71 -2.36 21.49
C TRP A 63 17.58 -3.27 20.96
N ASP A 64 17.29 -3.15 19.67
CA ASP A 64 16.41 -4.04 18.91
C ASP A 64 17.20 -4.81 17.82
N ARG A 65 16.64 -5.92 17.35
CA ARG A 65 17.15 -6.64 16.18
C ARG A 65 16.50 -6.14 14.90
N ALA A 66 17.26 -6.10 13.81
CA ALA A 66 16.76 -5.77 12.47
C ALA A 66 17.56 -6.51 11.40
N HIS A 67 16.90 -6.96 10.32
CA HIS A 67 17.59 -7.65 9.22
C HIS A 67 17.37 -6.92 7.88
N PRO A 68 17.94 -5.71 7.69
CA PRO A 68 17.64 -4.87 6.52
C PRO A 68 18.00 -5.52 5.18
N VAL A 69 19.05 -6.35 5.15
CA VAL A 69 19.43 -7.13 3.95
C VAL A 69 18.32 -8.12 3.56
N GLU A 70 17.79 -8.88 4.52
CA GLU A 70 16.73 -9.85 4.27
C GLU A 70 15.41 -9.17 3.92
N HIS A 71 15.04 -8.11 4.64
CA HIS A 71 13.89 -7.27 4.30
C HIS A 71 13.95 -6.75 2.86
N THR A 72 15.13 -6.30 2.44
CA THR A 72 15.38 -5.83 1.06
C THR A 72 15.24 -6.99 0.08
N ARG A 73 15.87 -8.13 0.34
CA ARG A 73 15.79 -9.34 -0.49
C ARG A 73 14.34 -9.80 -0.68
N LEU A 74 13.55 -9.89 0.40
CA LEU A 74 12.14 -10.29 0.36
C LEU A 74 11.30 -9.34 -0.49
N VAL A 75 11.48 -8.02 -0.33
CA VAL A 75 10.76 -7.03 -1.13
C VAL A 75 11.16 -7.12 -2.60
N HIS A 76 12.44 -7.22 -2.93
CA HIS A 76 12.89 -7.35 -4.31
C HIS A 76 12.37 -8.63 -4.96
N GLN A 77 12.38 -9.75 -4.24
CA GLN A 77 11.83 -11.00 -4.73
C GLN A 77 10.33 -10.86 -5.04
N ALA A 78 9.54 -10.30 -4.12
CA ALA A 78 8.11 -10.08 -4.35
C ALA A 78 7.82 -9.12 -5.53
N ILE A 79 8.68 -8.13 -5.77
CA ILE A 79 8.57 -7.24 -6.93
C ILE A 79 8.78 -8.03 -8.23
N THR A 80 9.78 -8.91 -8.26
CA THR A 80 10.05 -9.78 -9.41
C THR A 80 8.90 -10.77 -9.64
N ASP A 81 8.48 -11.49 -8.60
CA ASP A 81 7.46 -12.54 -8.68
C ASP A 81 6.09 -12.02 -9.11
N THR A 82 5.82 -10.74 -8.86
CA THR A 82 4.52 -10.11 -9.13
C THR A 82 4.54 -9.20 -10.35
N ASP A 83 5.60 -9.20 -11.16
CA ASP A 83 5.78 -8.29 -12.29
C ASP A 83 5.48 -6.83 -11.90
N VAL A 84 6.23 -6.34 -10.91
CA VAL A 84 6.14 -5.00 -10.30
C VAL A 84 4.81 -4.62 -9.63
N VAL A 85 3.80 -5.49 -9.64
CA VAL A 85 2.49 -5.25 -9.00
C VAL A 85 2.63 -4.99 -7.50
N PHE A 86 3.48 -5.74 -6.80
CA PHE A 86 3.77 -5.53 -5.39
C PHE A 86 4.20 -4.08 -5.12
N ALA A 87 5.18 -3.57 -5.87
CA ALA A 87 5.70 -2.22 -5.68
C ALA A 87 4.64 -1.15 -5.96
N ARG A 88 3.75 -1.37 -6.93
CA ARG A 88 2.67 -0.44 -7.27
C ARG A 88 1.60 -0.44 -6.18
N LEU A 89 1.18 -1.61 -5.71
CA LEU A 89 0.22 -1.74 -4.62
C LEU A 89 0.73 -1.11 -3.33
N VAL A 90 1.97 -1.40 -2.92
CA VAL A 90 2.55 -0.79 -1.72
C VAL A 90 2.52 0.74 -1.79
N ARG A 91 2.77 1.34 -2.96
CA ARG A 91 2.67 2.81 -3.14
C ARG A 91 1.23 3.30 -2.96
N LEU A 92 0.24 2.63 -3.55
CA LEU A 92 -1.18 2.97 -3.37
C LEU A 92 -1.64 2.81 -1.92
N LEU A 93 -1.22 1.74 -1.26
CA LEU A 93 -1.56 1.47 0.14
C LEU A 93 -0.89 2.48 1.08
N LYS A 94 0.33 2.89 0.76
CA LYS A 94 0.99 3.97 1.48
C LYS A 94 0.25 5.30 1.31
N HIS A 95 -0.21 5.59 0.10
CA HIS A 95 -1.05 6.76 -0.14
C HIS A 95 -2.36 6.69 0.64
N TRP A 96 -3.06 5.55 0.62
CA TRP A 96 -4.25 5.32 1.43
C TRP A 96 -3.96 5.56 2.93
N ARG A 97 -2.89 4.99 3.49
CA ARG A 97 -2.48 5.21 4.88
C ARG A 97 -2.43 6.71 5.22
N ASP A 98 -1.75 7.49 4.39
CA ASP A 98 -1.55 8.93 4.61
C ASP A 98 -2.85 9.74 4.61
N ARG A 99 -3.90 9.24 3.95
CA ARG A 99 -5.19 9.95 3.84
C ARG A 99 -6.26 9.44 4.78
N HIS A 100 -5.98 8.37 5.52
CA HIS A 100 -6.96 7.65 6.33
C HIS A 100 -6.54 7.51 7.80
N SER A 101 -5.95 8.57 8.36
CA SER A 101 -5.50 8.69 9.77
C SER A 101 -4.32 7.80 10.14
N ASP A 102 -3.49 7.42 9.17
CA ASP A 102 -2.25 6.68 9.37
C ASP A 102 -2.38 5.41 10.25
N PRO A 103 -3.20 4.42 9.87
CA PRO A 103 -3.55 3.31 10.76
C PRO A 103 -2.41 2.28 10.98
N LEU A 104 -1.38 2.26 10.14
CA LEU A 104 -0.36 1.22 10.07
C LEU A 104 1.00 1.85 9.77
N TYR A 105 2.11 1.36 10.34
CA TYR A 105 3.42 1.77 9.82
C TYR A 105 3.63 1.30 8.39
N SER A 106 4.51 1.99 7.67
CA SER A 106 4.87 1.58 6.30
C SER A 106 5.46 0.17 6.23
N TRP A 107 6.05 -0.32 7.33
CA TRP A 107 6.54 -1.70 7.42
C TRP A 107 5.42 -2.72 7.60
N ASN A 108 4.37 -2.45 8.40
CA ASN A 108 3.18 -3.32 8.46
C ASN A 108 2.59 -3.54 7.06
N ILE A 109 2.47 -2.46 6.27
CA ILE A 109 1.92 -2.54 4.91
C ILE A 109 2.74 -3.50 4.04
N LYS A 110 4.07 -3.39 4.06
CA LYS A 110 4.95 -4.26 3.27
C LYS A 110 4.90 -5.71 3.77
N ALA A 111 4.98 -5.93 5.08
CA ALA A 111 4.93 -7.27 5.68
C ALA A 111 3.61 -7.98 5.36
N LEU A 112 2.46 -7.31 5.57
CA LEU A 112 1.15 -7.88 5.22
C LEU A 112 0.98 -8.08 3.71
N ALA A 113 1.58 -7.23 2.87
CA ALA A 113 1.57 -7.42 1.42
C ALA A 113 2.41 -8.63 1.00
N LEU A 114 3.55 -8.89 1.65
CA LEU A 114 4.40 -10.07 1.36
C LEU A 114 3.62 -11.37 1.61
N GLU A 115 2.72 -11.39 2.58
CA GLU A 115 1.89 -12.56 2.89
C GLU A 115 0.80 -12.85 1.85
N CYS A 116 0.36 -11.88 1.04
CA CYS A 116 -0.85 -12.03 0.21
C CYS A 116 -0.73 -11.62 -1.26
N ILE A 117 0.31 -10.85 -1.64
CA ILE A 117 0.54 -10.42 -3.02
C ILE A 117 1.70 -11.24 -3.59
N THR A 118 1.39 -12.45 -4.03
CA THR A 118 2.39 -13.46 -4.44
C THR A 118 2.46 -13.70 -5.95
N THR A 119 1.49 -13.19 -6.71
CA THR A 119 1.45 -13.32 -8.17
C THR A 119 1.01 -12.01 -8.83
N PRO A 120 1.29 -11.81 -10.13
CA PRO A 120 0.77 -10.67 -10.86
C PRO A 120 -0.77 -10.66 -10.85
N MET A 121 -1.38 -9.49 -10.67
CA MET A 121 -2.83 -9.30 -10.72
C MET A 121 -3.20 -7.83 -10.99
N PRO A 122 -4.45 -7.53 -11.42
CA PRO A 122 -4.93 -6.16 -11.53
C PRO A 122 -4.85 -5.42 -10.19
N LEU A 123 -4.44 -4.14 -10.22
CA LEU A 123 -4.24 -3.35 -8.99
C LEU A 123 -5.51 -3.24 -8.12
N SER A 124 -6.69 -3.09 -8.74
CA SER A 124 -7.96 -3.05 -8.01
C SER A 124 -8.23 -4.36 -7.25
N ARG A 125 -7.92 -5.51 -7.87
CA ARG A 125 -7.98 -6.82 -7.20
C ARG A 125 -6.93 -6.94 -6.10
N GLY A 126 -5.71 -6.44 -6.34
CA GLY A 126 -4.64 -6.42 -5.34
C GLY A 126 -4.99 -5.61 -4.09
N LEU A 127 -5.64 -4.45 -4.24
CA LEU A 127 -6.17 -3.67 -3.12
C LEU A 127 -7.20 -4.49 -2.33
N GLN A 128 -8.13 -5.17 -3.01
CA GLN A 128 -9.13 -6.00 -2.35
C GLN A 128 -8.49 -7.16 -1.58
N VAL A 129 -7.54 -7.87 -2.20
CA VAL A 129 -6.79 -8.98 -1.58
C VAL A 129 -6.06 -8.47 -0.34
N PHE A 130 -5.32 -7.37 -0.45
CA PHE A 130 -4.59 -6.79 0.66
C PHE A 130 -5.53 -6.41 1.81
N PHE A 131 -6.56 -5.58 1.58
CA PHE A 131 -7.42 -5.11 2.68
C PHE A 131 -8.19 -6.26 3.34
N THR A 132 -8.59 -7.27 2.56
CA THR A 132 -9.23 -8.49 3.11
C THR A 132 -8.26 -9.25 4.01
N HIS A 133 -7.04 -9.51 3.52
CA HIS A 133 -6.02 -10.25 4.26
C HIS A 133 -5.57 -9.48 5.50
N ALA A 134 -5.18 -8.22 5.35
CA ALA A 134 -4.71 -7.36 6.42
C ALA A 134 -5.74 -7.20 7.54
N ALA A 135 -7.02 -6.98 7.20
CA ALA A 135 -8.07 -6.90 8.21
C ALA A 135 -8.25 -8.21 8.98
N ARG A 136 -8.13 -9.37 8.31
CA ARG A 136 -8.26 -10.69 8.95
C ARG A 136 -7.06 -11.00 9.84
N GLU A 137 -5.85 -10.80 9.35
CA GLU A 137 -4.64 -11.14 10.08
C GLU A 137 -4.43 -10.24 11.28
N LEU A 138 -4.64 -8.93 11.11
CA LEU A 138 -4.42 -7.97 12.20
C LEU A 138 -5.45 -8.12 13.34
N ASP A 139 -6.66 -8.58 13.02
CA ASP A 139 -7.69 -8.92 14.02
C ASP A 139 -7.25 -10.10 14.91
N ARG A 140 -6.51 -11.05 14.33
CA ARG A 140 -6.01 -12.24 15.03
C ARG A 140 -4.75 -11.93 15.84
N ARG A 141 -3.78 -11.26 15.23
CA ARG A 141 -2.43 -11.09 15.77
C ARG A 141 -1.79 -9.81 15.28
N LEU A 142 -0.73 -9.37 15.97
CA LEU A 142 0.14 -8.33 15.43
C LEU A 142 0.90 -8.86 14.22
N THR A 143 1.30 -7.96 13.31
CA THR A 143 2.05 -8.33 12.11
C THR A 143 3.43 -8.87 12.51
N PRO A 144 3.82 -10.09 12.15
CA PRO A 144 5.16 -10.58 12.42
C PRO A 144 6.22 -9.80 11.65
N ASP A 145 7.46 -9.82 12.15
CA ASP A 145 8.61 -9.48 11.34
C ASP A 145 8.85 -10.57 10.27
N PRO A 146 8.85 -10.24 8.97
CA PRO A 146 9.07 -11.24 7.92
C PRO A 146 10.45 -11.90 7.96
N ALA A 147 11.45 -11.28 8.60
CA ALA A 147 12.78 -11.86 8.78
C ALA A 147 12.93 -12.63 10.09
N ASP A 148 11.89 -12.64 10.94
CA ASP A 148 11.85 -13.33 12.23
C ASP A 148 13.05 -13.00 13.15
N VAL A 149 13.61 -11.79 13.04
CA VAL A 149 14.68 -11.33 13.93
C VAL A 149 14.16 -10.38 15.00
N ALA A 150 13.07 -9.66 14.72
CA ALA A 150 12.44 -8.71 15.61
C ALA A 150 11.10 -9.23 16.15
N GLY A 151 10.60 -8.59 17.22
CA GLY A 151 9.24 -8.82 17.70
C GLY A 151 8.17 -8.35 16.70
N PRO A 152 6.88 -8.66 16.97
CA PRO A 152 5.78 -8.23 16.11
C PRO A 152 5.72 -6.70 15.93
N ILE A 153 5.43 -6.28 14.71
CA ILE A 153 5.32 -4.89 14.29
C ILE A 153 4.00 -4.31 14.82
N GLN A 154 4.09 -3.32 15.69
CA GLN A 154 2.93 -2.58 16.21
C GLN A 154 2.29 -1.73 15.12
N PRO A 155 0.96 -1.59 15.04
CA PRO A 155 0.31 -0.56 14.23
C PRO A 155 0.46 0.85 14.85
N ASN A 156 0.23 1.89 14.04
CA ASN A 156 0.22 3.29 14.49
C ASN A 156 -1.01 3.62 15.36
N LEU A 157 -2.14 2.99 15.09
CA LEU A 157 -3.37 3.10 15.88
C LEU A 157 -3.57 1.85 16.74
N PRO A 158 -4.41 1.92 17.80
CA PRO A 158 -4.91 0.71 18.46
C PRO A 158 -5.39 -0.33 17.46
N ARG A 159 -5.03 -1.59 17.70
CA ARG A 159 -5.18 -2.69 16.72
C ARG A 159 -6.62 -2.81 16.20
N ASP A 160 -7.60 -2.70 17.07
CA ASP A 160 -9.03 -2.72 16.75
C ASP A 160 -9.47 -1.57 15.83
N GLN A 161 -8.92 -0.37 16.06
CA GLN A 161 -9.16 0.79 15.20
C GLN A 161 -8.51 0.60 13.83
N ALA A 162 -7.26 0.11 13.78
CA ALA A 162 -6.58 -0.21 12.52
C ALA A 162 -7.36 -1.26 11.71
N VAL A 163 -7.83 -2.33 12.36
CA VAL A 163 -8.71 -3.36 11.75
C VAL A 163 -9.99 -2.74 11.21
N THR A 164 -10.63 -1.84 11.97
CA THR A 164 -11.85 -1.15 11.53
C THR A 164 -11.61 -0.33 10.25
N ARG A 165 -10.48 0.39 10.16
CA ARG A 165 -10.11 1.15 8.96
C ARG A 165 -9.84 0.23 7.77
N LEU A 166 -9.14 -0.89 7.98
CA LEU A 166 -8.88 -1.88 6.93
C LEU A 166 -10.18 -2.52 6.42
N ARG A 167 -11.12 -2.86 7.31
CA ARG A 167 -12.45 -3.38 6.93
C ARG A 167 -13.23 -2.38 6.09
N ARG A 168 -13.26 -1.11 6.50
CA ARG A 168 -13.91 -0.05 5.71
C ARG A 168 -13.28 0.10 4.32
N ALA A 169 -11.95 0.07 4.23
CA ALA A 169 -11.24 0.12 2.96
C ALA A 169 -11.56 -1.09 2.05
N ARG A 170 -11.60 -2.30 2.62
CA ARG A 170 -12.03 -3.54 1.94
C ARG A 170 -13.42 -3.37 1.35
N ASP A 171 -14.36 -2.85 2.13
CA ASP A 171 -15.77 -2.72 1.72
C ASP A 171 -15.89 -1.74 0.55
N ILE A 172 -15.21 -0.59 0.62
CA ILE A 172 -15.16 0.38 -0.48
C ILE A 172 -14.62 -0.24 -1.78
N VAL A 173 -13.51 -0.98 -1.72
CA VAL A 173 -12.95 -1.64 -2.93
C VAL A 173 -13.87 -2.72 -3.47
N THR A 174 -14.50 -3.49 -2.59
CA THR A 174 -15.42 -4.57 -2.97
C THR A 174 -16.65 -4.01 -3.66
N GLU A 175 -17.21 -2.93 -3.12
CA GLU A 175 -18.29 -2.21 -3.77
C GLU A 175 -17.84 -1.63 -5.12
N ALA A 176 -16.67 -1.00 -5.21
CA ALA A 176 -16.17 -0.47 -6.48
C ALA A 176 -16.04 -1.55 -7.58
N LEU A 177 -15.55 -2.74 -7.22
CA LEU A 177 -15.46 -3.87 -8.13
C LEU A 177 -16.85 -4.40 -8.54
N THR A 178 -17.81 -4.38 -7.62
CA THR A 178 -19.21 -4.76 -7.88
C THR A 178 -19.88 -3.79 -8.84
N GLU A 179 -19.69 -2.49 -8.63
CA GLU A 179 -20.16 -1.43 -9.53
C GLU A 179 -19.56 -1.58 -10.93
N GLN A 180 -18.25 -1.82 -11.01
CA GLN A 180 -17.56 -2.03 -12.29
C GLN A 180 -18.10 -3.25 -13.04
N ALA A 181 -18.30 -4.38 -12.34
CA ALA A 181 -18.83 -5.60 -12.93
C ALA A 181 -20.27 -5.42 -13.47
N ALA A 182 -21.04 -4.51 -12.86
CA ALA A 182 -22.37 -4.15 -13.31
C ALA A 182 -22.40 -3.03 -14.37
N GLY A 183 -21.24 -2.63 -14.92
CA GLY A 183 -21.12 -1.59 -15.94
C GLY A 183 -21.33 -0.16 -15.41
N ARG A 184 -21.28 0.05 -14.10
CA ARG A 184 -21.45 1.36 -13.43
C ARG A 184 -20.10 1.99 -13.13
N HIS A 185 -19.42 2.39 -14.19
CA HIS A 185 -18.02 2.82 -14.14
C HIS A 185 -17.84 4.14 -13.36
N ALA A 186 -18.78 5.08 -13.44
CA ALA A 186 -18.67 6.33 -12.68
C ALA A 186 -18.82 6.07 -11.17
N SER A 187 -19.76 5.21 -10.79
CA SER A 187 -19.95 4.79 -9.40
C SER A 187 -18.73 4.03 -8.85
N ALA A 188 -18.14 3.14 -9.65
CA ALA A 188 -16.89 2.47 -9.30
C ALA A 188 -15.73 3.45 -9.10
N GLN A 189 -15.55 4.39 -10.03
CA GLN A 189 -14.52 5.43 -9.95
C GLN A 189 -14.70 6.31 -8.71
N GLN A 190 -15.93 6.73 -8.39
CA GLN A 190 -16.21 7.55 -7.22
C GLN A 190 -15.83 6.86 -5.90
N LYS A 191 -16.09 5.56 -5.79
CA LYS A 191 -15.68 4.76 -4.63
C LYS A 191 -14.17 4.66 -4.51
N LEU A 192 -13.47 4.41 -5.63
CA LEU A 192 -12.01 4.39 -5.63
C LEU A 192 -11.39 5.77 -5.34
N HIS A 193 -12.04 6.86 -5.76
CA HIS A 193 -11.64 8.23 -5.39
C HIS A 193 -11.69 8.45 -3.87
N TRP A 194 -12.73 7.98 -3.17
CA TRP A 194 -12.77 8.07 -1.70
C TRP A 194 -11.65 7.30 -1.01
N LEU A 195 -11.23 6.19 -1.61
CA LEU A 195 -10.14 5.38 -1.09
C LEU A 195 -8.77 6.01 -1.35
N LEU A 196 -8.57 6.52 -2.57
CA LEU A 196 -7.30 7.02 -3.10
C LEU A 196 -7.47 8.44 -3.68
N PRO A 197 -7.81 9.43 -2.84
CA PRO A 197 -8.00 10.80 -3.31
C PRO A 197 -6.70 11.34 -3.93
N ASP A 198 -6.77 12.21 -4.92
CA ASP A 198 -5.64 12.75 -5.71
C ASP A 198 -4.91 11.78 -6.65
N VAL A 199 -5.07 10.46 -6.45
CA VAL A 199 -4.59 9.44 -7.40
C VAL A 199 -5.67 9.15 -8.44
N ILE A 200 -6.93 9.16 -8.01
CA ILE A 200 -8.09 8.90 -8.85
C ILE A 200 -8.97 10.15 -8.83
N GLU A 201 -9.32 10.65 -10.00
CA GLU A 201 -10.22 11.79 -10.15
C GLU A 201 -11.63 11.42 -9.67
N ALA A 202 -12.33 12.37 -9.05
CA ALA A 202 -13.73 12.20 -8.71
C ALA A 202 -14.56 11.97 -9.98
N ALA A 203 -15.58 11.14 -9.89
CA ALA A 203 -16.47 10.91 -11.02
C ALA A 203 -17.40 12.12 -11.21
N ASP A 204 -17.90 12.29 -12.44
CA ASP A 204 -18.96 13.26 -12.70
C ASP A 204 -20.21 12.90 -11.87
N ALA A 205 -20.69 13.86 -11.08
CA ALA A 205 -21.80 13.67 -10.16
C ALA A 205 -23.11 13.32 -10.90
N ASN A 206 -23.35 13.94 -12.06
CA ASN A 206 -24.53 13.68 -12.86
C ASN A 206 -24.53 12.25 -13.43
N THR A 207 -23.39 11.77 -13.89
CA THR A 207 -23.22 10.41 -14.41
C THR A 207 -23.42 9.37 -13.30
N THR A 208 -22.83 9.61 -12.13
CA THR A 208 -23.03 8.76 -10.94
C THR A 208 -24.51 8.70 -10.54
N LEU A 209 -25.20 9.84 -10.51
CA LEU A 209 -26.63 9.89 -10.20
C LEU A 209 -27.48 9.12 -11.23
N ARG A 210 -27.17 9.24 -12.52
CA ARG A 210 -27.87 8.50 -13.59
C ARG A 210 -27.70 6.99 -13.44
N GLU A 211 -26.50 6.51 -13.12
CA GLU A 211 -26.24 5.09 -12.85
C GLU A 211 -27.04 4.60 -11.63
N MET A 212 -27.10 5.41 -10.57
CA MET A 212 -27.83 5.07 -9.35
C MET A 212 -29.35 4.99 -9.61
N VAL A 213 -29.93 5.96 -10.31
CA VAL A 213 -31.36 5.94 -10.71
C VAL A 213 -31.68 4.73 -11.57
N ARG A 214 -30.82 4.41 -12.56
CA ARG A 214 -31.00 3.22 -13.41
C ARG A 214 -30.99 1.93 -12.59
N SER A 215 -30.14 1.86 -11.57
CA SER A 215 -30.03 0.69 -10.68
C SER A 215 -31.27 0.52 -9.80
N THR A 216 -31.77 1.61 -9.20
CA THR A 216 -33.01 1.58 -8.40
C THR A 216 -34.22 1.21 -9.24
N ALA A 217 -34.31 1.72 -10.47
CA ALA A 217 -35.37 1.35 -11.41
C ALA A 217 -35.31 -0.16 -11.75
N ALA A 218 -34.12 -0.67 -12.08
CA ALA A 218 -33.93 -2.09 -12.37
C ALA A 218 -34.27 -3.01 -11.18
N ALA A 219 -33.92 -2.60 -9.95
CA ALA A 219 -34.24 -3.34 -8.73
C ALA A 219 -35.75 -3.35 -8.43
N THR A 220 -36.47 -2.27 -8.77
CA THR A 220 -37.93 -2.16 -8.57
C THR A 220 -38.70 -3.00 -9.59
N THR A 221 -38.17 -3.17 -10.81
CA THR A 221 -38.82 -3.94 -11.88
C THR A 221 -38.54 -5.45 -11.80
N ALA A 222 -37.58 -5.90 -10.98
CA ALA A 222 -37.29 -7.32 -10.83
C ALA A 222 -38.49 -8.07 -10.19
N PRO A 223 -39.10 -9.06 -10.87
CA PRO A 223 -40.25 -9.76 -10.34
C PRO A 223 -39.88 -10.56 -9.08
N GLN A 224 -40.61 -10.35 -7.98
CA GLN A 224 -40.53 -11.20 -6.81
C GLN A 224 -40.99 -12.61 -7.20
N THR A 225 -40.06 -13.53 -7.45
CA THR A 225 -40.34 -14.96 -7.51
C THR A 225 -40.82 -15.41 -6.13
N ARG A 226 -42.15 -15.35 -5.91
CA ARG A 226 -42.81 -16.11 -4.85
C ARG A 226 -42.67 -17.58 -5.21
N ALA A 227 -41.71 -18.25 -4.58
CA ALA A 227 -41.70 -19.70 -4.50
C ALA A 227 -42.90 -20.12 -3.65
N TRP A 228 -43.98 -20.55 -4.30
CA TRP A 228 -44.96 -21.43 -3.69
C TRP A 228 -44.41 -22.85 -3.77
N ALA A 229 -44.20 -23.47 -2.61
CA ALA A 229 -43.96 -24.90 -2.50
C ALA A 229 -45.18 -25.55 -1.81
N PRO A 230 -45.55 -26.77 -2.23
CA PRO A 230 -46.76 -27.47 -1.79
C PRO A 230 -46.70 -27.98 -0.35
#